data_AF-A0A427B0M6-F1
#
_entry.id   AF-A0A427B0M6-F1
#
_cell.length_a   1.000
_cell.length_b   1.000
_cell.length_c   1.000
_cell.angle_alpha   90.00
_cell.angle_beta   90.00
_cell.angle_gamma   90.00
#
_symmetry.space_group_name_H-M   'P 1'
#
loop_
_entity.id
_entity.type
_entity.pdbx_description
1 polymer ?
#
loop_
_entity_poly.entity_id
_entity_poly.type
_entity_poly.pdbx_seq_one_letter_code
_entity_poly.pdbx_strand_id
1 'polypeptide(L)'
;MAELKGWFEKKNAKAERVVYTAEFTVDSSFGEPGAITVLNRHQREFFLESIVVEGFACGPVHFPCNSWVQSTRIHAGKRVFFSNKVLYPSSDAELGRTELRDLRQQELKELRGDGKGQRKQTDRIFDYDAYNDLGNPDKGIEFSRPTLGGEKLPYPRRLRTGRAPTSTDKDAETRVEDPLPVYVPRDEKFDEGKQEMLTAGAHKAVLHNLVPLLVAAFSPESHDFKAFHEVDNLFKEGLRLKQSLQDQLFHKIPLVSKIEESSEGLLRYDTPDIITSEHSSVFPPVSELDPAVYGPPESSIKEEHIVTHLNGMSVQQALDDKKLFVLDYHDVYLPFLDRINAQDGRKAYGTRTIFFLTDLGTLKPIAIELRLPPVRPGDTRAKRVFTPPTDATGSWLWQLAKAHVCSNDAGVHQLVNHW
;
A
#
# COMPACT_ATOMS: atom_id res chain seq x y z
N MET A 1 -8.04 -38.89 -23.92
CA MET A 1 -8.83 -37.82 -23.27
C MET A 1 -9.59 -38.46 -22.14
N ALA A 2 -9.46 -37.95 -20.91
CA ALA A 2 -10.17 -38.48 -19.74
C ALA A 2 -11.32 -37.54 -19.39
N GLU A 3 -12.47 -38.10 -18.99
CA GLU A 3 -13.60 -37.33 -18.47
C GLU A 3 -13.81 -37.69 -17.00
N LEU A 4 -13.99 -36.67 -16.15
CA LEU A 4 -14.26 -36.88 -14.74
C LEU A 4 -15.65 -37.52 -14.58
N LYS A 5 -15.73 -38.62 -13.83
CA LYS A 5 -17.00 -39.25 -13.45
C LYS A 5 -17.49 -38.71 -12.10
N GLY A 6 -18.81 -38.68 -11.89
CA GLY A 6 -19.41 -38.31 -10.60
C GLY A 6 -19.37 -36.81 -10.24
N TRP A 7 -19.13 -35.91 -11.20
CA TRP A 7 -19.11 -34.45 -10.95
C TRP A 7 -20.40 -33.96 -10.27
N PHE A 8 -21.56 -34.38 -10.78
CA PHE A 8 -22.87 -33.99 -10.25
C PHE A 8 -23.23 -34.69 -8.93
N GLU A 9 -22.78 -35.93 -8.74
CA GLU A 9 -23.10 -36.73 -7.55
C GLU A 9 -22.50 -36.12 -6.28
N LYS A 10 -21.34 -35.47 -6.40
CA LYS A 10 -20.65 -34.80 -5.28
C LYS A 10 -20.99 -33.30 -5.14
N LYS A 11 -21.97 -32.77 -5.90
CA LYS A 11 -22.30 -31.33 -5.91
C LYS A 11 -22.72 -30.77 -4.54
N ASN A 12 -23.35 -31.59 -3.70
CA ASN A 12 -23.82 -31.20 -2.37
C ASN A 12 -22.86 -31.64 -1.24
N ALA A 13 -21.65 -32.10 -1.57
CA ALA A 13 -20.67 -32.46 -0.55
C ALA A 13 -20.28 -31.20 0.24
N LYS A 14 -20.57 -31.18 1.53
CA LYS A 14 -20.12 -30.13 2.47
C LYS A 14 -18.66 -30.37 2.85
N ALA A 15 -17.76 -30.31 1.87
CA ALA A 15 -16.33 -30.44 2.08
C ALA A 15 -15.63 -29.26 1.41
N GLU A 16 -14.63 -28.69 2.07
CA GLU A 16 -13.77 -27.64 1.50
C GLU A 16 -13.03 -28.12 0.24
N ARG A 17 -12.84 -29.44 0.11
CA ARG A 17 -12.14 -30.09 -1.01
C ARG A 17 -12.92 -31.30 -1.48
N VAL A 18 -13.02 -31.47 -2.80
CA VAL A 18 -13.67 -32.62 -3.42
C VAL A 18 -12.69 -33.29 -4.37
N VAL A 19 -12.46 -34.59 -4.17
CA VAL A 19 -11.58 -35.40 -5.01
C VAL A 19 -12.38 -36.13 -6.08
N TYR A 20 -11.91 -36.04 -7.32
CA TYR A 20 -12.45 -36.74 -8.47
C TYR A 20 -11.39 -37.65 -9.08
N THR A 21 -11.83 -38.79 -9.58
CA THR A 21 -10.96 -39.77 -10.24
C THR A 21 -11.37 -39.89 -11.71
N ALA A 22 -10.37 -39.96 -12.58
CA ALA A 22 -10.55 -40.27 -13.99
C ALA A 22 -9.47 -41.25 -14.43
N GLU A 23 -9.81 -42.10 -15.38
CA GLU A 23 -8.92 -43.10 -15.95
C GLU A 23 -8.68 -42.77 -17.42
N PHE A 24 -7.44 -42.96 -17.86
CA PHE A 24 -7.06 -42.85 -19.26
C PHE A 24 -5.91 -43.80 -19.55
N THR A 25 -5.78 -44.17 -20.83
CA THR A 25 -4.69 -45.01 -21.32
C THR A 25 -3.71 -44.16 -22.13
N VAL A 26 -2.43 -44.46 -21.98
CA VAL A 26 -1.33 -43.91 -22.77
C VAL A 26 -0.51 -45.06 -23.35
N ASP A 27 0.24 -44.79 -24.42
CA ASP A 27 1.14 -45.80 -24.99
C ASP A 27 2.26 -46.14 -23.99
N SER A 28 2.76 -47.38 -24.03
CA SER A 28 3.94 -47.79 -23.28
C SER A 28 5.19 -46.92 -23.54
N SER A 29 5.29 -46.31 -24.73
CA SER A 29 6.36 -45.41 -25.13
C SER A 29 6.11 -43.94 -24.74
N PHE A 30 5.04 -43.63 -24.01
CA PHE A 30 4.67 -42.25 -23.64
C PHE A 30 5.73 -41.57 -22.76
N GLY A 31 6.51 -42.36 -22.02
CA GLY A 31 7.52 -41.84 -21.09
C GLY A 31 6.89 -41.20 -19.86
N GLU A 32 7.59 -40.22 -19.29
CA GLU A 32 7.14 -39.53 -18.08
C GLU A 32 6.25 -38.30 -18.41
N PRO A 33 5.05 -38.17 -17.81
CA PRO A 33 4.18 -37.02 -18.05
C PRO A 33 4.76 -35.73 -17.46
N GLY A 34 5.09 -34.75 -18.31
CA GLY A 34 5.61 -33.45 -17.87
C GLY A 34 4.57 -32.34 -17.72
N ALA A 35 3.44 -32.45 -18.41
CA ALA A 35 2.34 -31.48 -18.37
C ALA A 35 0.99 -32.16 -18.57
N ILE A 36 -0.07 -31.53 -18.07
CA ILE A 36 -1.46 -31.94 -18.26
C ILE A 36 -2.30 -30.74 -18.70
N THR A 37 -3.18 -30.95 -19.67
CA THR A 37 -4.12 -29.92 -20.12
C THR A 37 -5.53 -30.20 -19.60
N VAL A 38 -6.16 -29.20 -19.01
CA VAL A 38 -7.51 -29.26 -18.44
C VAL A 38 -8.45 -28.39 -19.25
N LEU A 39 -9.64 -28.92 -19.53
CA LEU A 39 -10.71 -28.22 -20.24
C LEU A 39 -11.98 -28.23 -19.38
N ASN A 40 -12.51 -27.05 -19.07
CA ASN A 40 -13.74 -26.93 -18.28
C ASN A 40 -14.97 -26.73 -19.20
N ARG A 41 -15.74 -27.80 -19.40
CA ARG A 41 -17.03 -27.75 -20.13
C ARG A 41 -18.23 -27.40 -19.24
N HIS A 42 -18.00 -27.20 -17.94
CA HIS A 42 -19.04 -26.75 -17.01
C HIS A 42 -19.34 -25.25 -17.21
N GLN A 43 -20.49 -24.80 -16.71
CA GLN A 43 -20.93 -23.40 -16.88
C GLN A 43 -20.19 -22.42 -15.96
N ARG A 44 -19.72 -22.91 -14.81
CA ARG A 44 -18.99 -22.12 -13.82
C ARG A 44 -17.51 -22.49 -13.81
N GLU A 45 -16.66 -21.53 -13.45
CA GLU A 45 -15.27 -21.80 -13.08
C GLU A 45 -15.19 -22.66 -11.82
N PHE A 46 -14.06 -23.30 -11.61
CA PHE A 46 -13.72 -24.00 -10.38
C PHE A 46 -12.25 -23.78 -10.05
N PHE A 47 -11.90 -23.84 -8.77
CA PHE A 47 -10.52 -23.79 -8.32
C PHE A 47 -9.92 -25.19 -8.35
N LEU A 48 -8.83 -25.38 -9.09
CA LEU A 48 -8.10 -26.64 -9.17
C LEU A 48 -6.87 -26.55 -8.28
N GLU A 49 -6.86 -27.32 -7.18
CA GLU A 49 -5.75 -27.33 -6.23
C GLU A 49 -4.56 -28.14 -6.78
N SER A 50 -4.79 -29.40 -7.14
CA SER A 50 -3.75 -30.28 -7.67
C SER A 50 -4.32 -31.41 -8.52
N ILE A 51 -3.45 -32.02 -9.33
CA ILE A 51 -3.70 -33.30 -10.00
C ILE A 51 -2.59 -34.26 -9.63
N VAL A 52 -2.94 -35.51 -9.33
CA VAL A 52 -2.00 -36.60 -9.10
C VAL A 52 -2.29 -37.69 -10.12
N VAL A 53 -1.25 -38.13 -10.82
CA VAL A 53 -1.34 -39.18 -11.84
C VAL A 53 -0.52 -40.38 -11.37
N GLU A 54 -1.20 -41.51 -11.17
CA GLU A 54 -0.61 -42.77 -10.74
C GLU A 54 -0.48 -43.75 -11.92
N GLY A 55 0.33 -44.81 -11.76
CA GLY A 55 0.45 -45.90 -12.74
C GLY A 55 1.64 -45.80 -13.71
N PHE A 56 2.51 -44.79 -13.57
CA PHE A 56 3.77 -44.70 -14.32
C PHE A 56 4.91 -45.41 -13.58
N ALA A 57 5.90 -45.92 -14.33
CA ALA A 57 7.07 -46.60 -13.76
C ALA A 57 7.93 -45.68 -12.86
N CYS A 58 7.85 -44.36 -13.05
CA CYS A 58 8.51 -43.36 -12.22
C CYS A 58 7.80 -43.08 -10.87
N GLY A 59 6.70 -43.76 -10.59
CA GLY A 59 5.83 -43.49 -9.44
C GLY A 59 4.80 -42.39 -9.71
N PRO A 60 4.07 -41.93 -8.67
CA PRO A 60 3.07 -40.89 -8.79
C PRO A 60 3.67 -39.55 -9.26
N VAL A 61 3.04 -38.93 -10.24
CA VAL A 61 3.44 -37.61 -10.76
C VAL A 61 2.46 -36.55 -10.28
N HIS A 62 3.01 -35.47 -9.70
CA HIS A 62 2.23 -34.42 -9.05
C HIS A 62 2.22 -33.13 -9.90
N PHE A 63 1.04 -32.54 -10.05
CA PHE A 63 0.80 -31.28 -10.76
C PHE A 63 0.17 -30.28 -9.79
N PRO A 64 0.96 -29.42 -9.12
CA PRO A 64 0.44 -28.37 -8.25
C PRO A 64 -0.19 -27.28 -9.12
N CYS A 65 -1.50 -27.09 -9.02
CA CYS A 65 -2.26 -26.24 -9.93
C CYS A 65 -2.57 -24.87 -9.33
N ASN A 66 -3.18 -24.85 -8.13
CA ASN A 66 -3.62 -23.66 -7.40
C ASN A 66 -4.16 -22.52 -8.27
N SER A 67 -5.10 -22.83 -9.17
CA SER A 67 -5.58 -21.87 -10.15
C SER A 67 -7.04 -22.10 -10.54
N TRP A 68 -7.72 -21.01 -10.89
CA TRP A 68 -9.09 -21.03 -11.39
C TRP A 68 -9.15 -21.49 -12.85
N VAL A 69 -9.93 -22.53 -13.13
CA VAL A 69 -10.13 -23.05 -14.50
C VAL A 69 -11.43 -22.51 -15.09
N GLN A 70 -11.30 -21.58 -16.05
CA GLN A 70 -12.43 -20.91 -16.68
C GLN A 70 -13.27 -21.82 -17.56
N SER A 71 -14.58 -21.57 -17.60
CA SER A 71 -15.49 -22.24 -18.52
C SER A 71 -15.07 -21.99 -19.97
N THR A 72 -15.20 -23.02 -20.81
CA THR A 72 -15.03 -22.95 -22.27
C THR A 72 -15.91 -21.92 -22.95
N ARG A 73 -17.02 -21.51 -22.31
CA ARG A 73 -17.87 -20.40 -22.79
C ARG A 73 -17.20 -19.03 -22.70
N ILE A 74 -16.27 -18.88 -21.76
CA ILE A 74 -15.51 -17.65 -21.51
C ILE A 74 -14.15 -17.74 -22.18
N HIS A 75 -13.46 -18.87 -21.98
CA HIS A 75 -12.12 -19.13 -22.53
C HIS A 75 -12.08 -20.51 -23.18
N ALA A 76 -12.12 -20.56 -24.50
CA ALA A 76 -12.16 -21.83 -25.25
C ALA A 76 -10.84 -22.63 -25.17
N GLY A 77 -9.72 -21.96 -24.85
CA GLY A 77 -8.40 -22.59 -24.73
C GLY A 77 -8.31 -23.53 -23.53
N LYS A 78 -7.52 -24.60 -23.70
CA LYS A 78 -7.17 -25.53 -22.61
C LYS A 78 -6.18 -24.86 -21.67
N ARG A 79 -6.33 -25.10 -20.37
CA ARG A 79 -5.36 -24.68 -19.36
C ARG A 79 -4.28 -25.72 -19.21
N VAL A 80 -3.01 -25.32 -19.27
CA VAL A 80 -1.88 -26.22 -19.06
C VAL A 80 -1.38 -26.14 -17.61
N PHE A 81 -1.02 -27.28 -17.04
CA PHE A 81 -0.39 -27.40 -15.73
C PHE A 81 0.84 -28.29 -15.85
N PHE A 82 1.95 -27.87 -15.26
CA PHE A 82 3.22 -28.59 -15.33
C PHE A 82 3.43 -29.45 -14.08
N SER A 83 4.19 -30.52 -14.21
CA SER A 83 4.61 -31.33 -13.07
C SER A 83 5.44 -30.49 -12.09
N ASN A 84 5.54 -30.92 -10.83
CA ASN A 84 6.37 -30.27 -9.80
C ASN A 84 7.89 -30.41 -10.02
N LYS A 85 8.33 -31.01 -11.14
CA LYS A 85 9.74 -31.10 -11.49
C LYS A 85 10.23 -29.76 -12.05
N VAL A 86 11.21 -29.17 -11.38
CA VAL A 86 11.80 -27.89 -11.81
C VAL A 86 12.72 -28.12 -13.01
N LEU A 87 12.41 -27.48 -14.13
CA LEU A 87 13.18 -27.55 -15.37
C LEU A 87 13.55 -26.16 -15.88
N TYR A 88 14.84 -25.97 -16.15
CA TYR A 88 15.35 -24.75 -16.77
C TYR A 88 15.09 -24.78 -18.29
N PRO A 89 14.91 -23.61 -18.95
CA PRO A 89 14.74 -23.55 -20.39
C PRO A 89 15.87 -24.22 -21.20
N SER A 90 17.10 -24.21 -20.68
CA SER A 90 18.25 -24.92 -21.26
C SER A 90 18.07 -26.45 -21.22
N SER A 91 17.55 -26.97 -20.11
CA SER A 91 17.31 -28.39 -19.91
C SER A 91 16.22 -28.96 -20.83
N ASP A 92 15.20 -28.17 -21.18
CA ASP A 92 14.15 -28.60 -22.12
C ASP A 92 14.73 -28.88 -23.52
N ALA A 93 15.71 -28.09 -23.95
CA ALA A 93 16.41 -28.26 -25.22
C ALA A 93 17.38 -29.44 -25.20
N GLU A 94 18.09 -29.66 -24.10
CA GLU A 94 19.02 -30.78 -23.92
C GLU A 94 18.31 -32.14 -23.84
N LEU A 95 17.10 -32.17 -23.27
CA LEU A 95 16.29 -33.39 -23.10
C LEU A 95 15.39 -33.71 -24.30
N GLY A 96 15.45 -32.93 -25.39
CA GLY A 96 14.65 -33.13 -26.59
C GLY A 96 13.12 -32.99 -26.37
N ARG A 97 12.71 -32.25 -25.35
CA ARG A 97 11.29 -32.12 -24.93
C ARG A 97 10.59 -30.94 -25.63
N THR A 98 10.56 -30.99 -26.96
CA THR A 98 10.08 -29.89 -27.81
C THR A 98 8.64 -29.49 -27.48
N GLU A 99 7.76 -30.47 -27.24
CA GLU A 99 6.34 -30.24 -26.96
C GLU A 99 6.11 -29.51 -25.62
N LEU A 100 6.89 -29.84 -24.58
CA LEU A 100 6.81 -29.14 -23.30
C LEU A 100 7.32 -27.70 -23.41
N ARG A 101 8.37 -27.49 -24.20
CA ARG A 101 8.90 -26.16 -24.49
C ARG A 101 7.86 -25.30 -25.20
N ASP A 102 7.15 -25.86 -26.18
CA ASP A 102 6.09 -25.15 -26.90
C ASP A 102 4.92 -24.78 -25.98
N LEU A 103 4.50 -25.72 -25.11
CA LEU A 103 3.48 -25.45 -24.09
C LEU A 103 3.91 -24.34 -23.12
N ARG A 104 5.18 -24.36 -22.68
CA ARG A 104 5.74 -23.33 -21.80
C ARG A 104 5.76 -21.96 -22.47
N GLN A 105 6.18 -21.90 -23.73
CA GLN A 105 6.21 -20.65 -24.48
C GLN A 105 4.80 -20.10 -24.74
N GLN A 106 3.85 -20.99 -25.01
CA GLN A 106 2.45 -20.63 -25.19
C GLN A 106 1.83 -20.09 -23.91
N GLU A 107 2.01 -20.76 -22.75
CA GLU A 107 1.51 -20.26 -21.45
C GLU A 107 2.11 -18.88 -21.13
N LEU A 108 3.42 -18.68 -21.35
CA LEU A 108 4.05 -17.37 -21.13
C LEU A 108 3.48 -16.28 -22.06
N LYS A 109 3.14 -16.63 -23.29
CA LYS A 109 2.52 -15.70 -24.25
C LYS A 109 1.10 -15.33 -23.80
N GLU A 110 0.32 -16.31 -23.34
CA GLU A 110 -1.03 -16.08 -22.81
C GLU A 110 -1.00 -15.21 -21.54
N LEU A 111 -0.06 -15.46 -20.63
CA LEU A 111 0.13 -14.65 -19.41
C LEU A 111 0.56 -13.21 -19.70
N ARG A 112 1.31 -12.95 -20.77
CA ARG A 112 1.71 -11.57 -21.16
C ARG A 112 0.59 -10.83 -21.89
N GLY A 113 -0.25 -11.55 -22.62
CA GLY A 113 -1.26 -10.96 -23.49
C GLY A 113 -0.64 -10.18 -24.66
N ASP A 114 -1.40 -9.23 -25.21
CA ASP A 114 -1.08 -8.49 -26.43
C ASP A 114 -0.96 -6.96 -26.22
N GLY A 115 -1.03 -6.50 -24.97
CA GLY A 115 -1.00 -5.08 -24.61
C GLY A 115 -2.28 -4.30 -24.91
N LYS A 116 -3.36 -4.94 -25.36
CA LYS A 116 -4.57 -4.26 -25.87
C LYS A 116 -5.82 -4.71 -25.15
N GLY A 117 -6.88 -3.90 -25.23
CA GLY A 117 -8.19 -4.22 -24.68
C GLY A 117 -8.30 -4.09 -23.16
N GLN A 118 -9.55 -4.04 -22.69
CA GLN A 118 -9.89 -3.99 -21.28
C GLN A 118 -9.79 -5.38 -20.65
N ARG A 119 -9.19 -5.44 -19.46
CA ARG A 119 -9.05 -6.68 -18.70
C ARG A 119 -10.38 -7.11 -18.08
N LYS A 120 -10.67 -8.40 -18.14
CA LYS A 120 -11.82 -9.04 -17.52
C LYS A 120 -11.39 -9.73 -16.23
N GLN A 121 -12.31 -9.87 -15.28
CA GLN A 121 -12.05 -10.54 -13.99
C GLN A 121 -11.60 -12.00 -14.12
N THR A 122 -11.85 -12.64 -15.27
CA THR A 122 -11.42 -14.01 -15.58
C THR A 122 -10.06 -14.10 -16.26
N ASP A 123 -9.47 -12.97 -16.68
CA ASP A 123 -8.18 -12.94 -17.37
C ASP A 123 -7.04 -13.24 -16.39
N ARG A 124 -5.95 -13.80 -16.93
CA ARG A 124 -4.69 -14.08 -16.21
C ARG A 124 -3.53 -13.28 -16.79
N ILE A 125 -3.84 -12.11 -17.36
CA ILE A 125 -2.88 -11.31 -18.13
C ILE A 125 -2.15 -10.35 -17.19
N PHE A 126 -0.84 -10.47 -17.17
CA PHE A 126 0.10 -9.60 -16.48
C PHE A 126 0.73 -8.66 -17.49
N ASP A 127 0.46 -7.37 -17.33
CA ASP A 127 1.00 -6.31 -18.16
C ASP A 127 1.08 -5.03 -17.34
N TYR A 128 1.81 -4.03 -17.83
CA TYR A 128 2.21 -2.86 -17.06
C TYR A 128 1.57 -1.58 -17.58
N ASP A 129 1.28 -0.67 -16.67
CA ASP A 129 0.81 0.67 -17.01
C ASP A 129 1.23 1.68 -15.91
N ALA A 130 1.12 2.97 -16.20
CA ALA A 130 1.39 4.05 -15.28
C ALA A 130 0.21 4.27 -14.32
N TYR A 131 0.44 5.00 -13.22
CA TYR A 131 -0.63 5.47 -12.34
C TYR A 131 -1.30 6.70 -12.96
N ASN A 132 -2.08 6.47 -14.00
CA ASN A 132 -2.95 7.45 -14.66
C ASN A 132 -4.44 7.25 -14.31
N ASP A 133 -4.73 6.42 -13.31
CA ASP A 133 -6.09 6.03 -12.90
C ASP A 133 -6.47 6.50 -11.48
N LEU A 134 -5.67 7.37 -10.87
CA LEU A 134 -5.93 7.95 -9.55
C LEU A 134 -6.88 9.17 -9.61
N GLY A 135 -6.77 9.97 -10.67
CA GLY A 135 -7.57 11.17 -10.88
C GLY A 135 -8.95 10.88 -11.46
N ASN A 136 -9.88 11.82 -11.31
CA ASN A 136 -11.18 11.81 -12.00
C ASN A 136 -11.46 13.19 -12.63
N PRO A 137 -10.75 13.56 -13.71
CA PRO A 137 -10.91 14.88 -14.34
C PRO A 137 -12.32 15.14 -14.87
N ASP A 138 -13.10 14.09 -15.18
CA ASP A 138 -14.51 14.21 -15.59
C ASP A 138 -15.40 14.80 -14.48
N LYS A 139 -15.00 14.67 -13.20
CA LYS A 139 -15.70 15.28 -12.05
C LYS A 139 -15.29 16.73 -11.79
N GLY A 140 -14.18 17.20 -12.36
CA GLY A 140 -13.65 18.55 -12.13
C GLY A 140 -12.13 18.61 -12.03
N ILE A 141 -11.58 19.82 -12.15
CA ILE A 141 -10.13 20.06 -12.09
C ILE A 141 -9.53 19.71 -10.73
N GLU A 142 -10.31 19.85 -9.66
CA GLU A 142 -9.96 19.50 -8.28
C GLU A 142 -9.79 17.98 -8.07
N PHE A 143 -10.38 17.17 -8.93
CA PHE A 143 -10.25 15.70 -8.94
C PHE A 143 -9.18 15.23 -9.92
N SER A 144 -8.59 16.12 -10.72
CA SER A 144 -7.50 15.78 -11.64
C SER A 144 -6.22 15.48 -10.86
N ARG A 145 -5.47 14.46 -11.29
CA ARG A 145 -4.18 14.08 -10.70
C ARG A 145 -3.15 13.86 -11.80
N PRO A 146 -1.87 14.22 -11.58
CA PRO A 146 -0.83 13.95 -12.56
C PRO A 146 -0.58 12.44 -12.66
N THR A 147 -0.23 11.98 -13.86
CA THR A 147 0.22 10.61 -14.09
C THR A 147 1.57 10.36 -13.42
N LEU A 148 1.66 9.29 -12.62
CA LEU A 148 2.92 8.82 -12.02
C LEU A 148 3.44 7.61 -12.82
N GLY A 149 4.72 7.62 -13.19
CA GLY A 149 5.33 6.59 -14.04
C GLY A 149 5.85 7.10 -15.39
N GLY A 150 6.13 8.39 -15.54
CA GLY A 150 6.75 8.98 -16.73
C GLY A 150 8.17 9.47 -16.49
N GLU A 151 8.76 10.20 -17.43
CA GLU A 151 10.08 10.82 -17.26
C GLU A 151 10.05 11.94 -16.22
N LYS A 152 8.97 12.73 -16.18
CA LYS A 152 8.82 13.87 -15.25
C LYS A 152 8.54 13.44 -13.81
N LEU A 153 7.76 12.37 -13.64
CA LEU A 153 7.37 11.81 -12.35
C LEU A 153 7.63 10.30 -12.41
N PRO A 154 8.89 9.88 -12.24
CA PRO A 154 9.23 8.45 -12.25
C PRO A 154 8.54 7.75 -11.09
N TYR A 155 7.97 6.59 -11.38
CA TYR A 155 7.25 5.78 -10.40
C TYR A 155 7.20 4.31 -10.84
N PRO A 156 7.14 3.35 -9.91
CA PRO A 156 6.87 1.95 -10.22
C PRO A 156 5.63 1.81 -11.12
N ARG A 157 5.64 0.80 -11.99
CA ARG A 157 4.47 0.45 -12.80
C ARG A 157 3.47 -0.33 -11.97
N ARG A 158 2.20 -0.19 -12.32
CA ARG A 158 1.10 -1.01 -11.79
C ARG A 158 0.61 -2.00 -12.84
N LEU A 159 -0.29 -2.90 -12.44
CA LEU A 159 -0.97 -3.81 -13.37
C LEU A 159 -1.88 -3.05 -14.33
N ARG A 160 -1.69 -3.26 -15.63
CA ARG A 160 -2.53 -2.69 -16.69
C ARG A 160 -3.96 -3.22 -16.58
N THR A 161 -4.93 -2.32 -16.59
CA THR A 161 -6.36 -2.63 -16.54
C THR A 161 -7.06 -2.35 -17.87
N GLY A 162 -6.54 -1.40 -18.65
CA GLY A 162 -6.96 -1.13 -20.03
C GLY A 162 -8.41 -0.64 -20.16
N ARG A 163 -8.96 -0.01 -19.13
CA ARG A 163 -10.26 0.68 -19.20
C ARG A 163 -10.14 1.87 -20.16
N ALA A 164 -11.29 2.37 -20.58
CA ALA A 164 -11.33 3.52 -21.48
C ALA A 164 -10.70 4.76 -20.81
N PRO A 165 -10.11 5.67 -21.60
CA PRO A 165 -9.69 6.96 -21.09
C PRO A 165 -10.90 7.81 -20.66
N THR A 166 -10.65 8.80 -19.81
CA THR A 166 -11.68 9.76 -19.39
C THR A 166 -12.15 10.62 -20.55
N SER A 167 -13.33 11.24 -20.44
CA SER A 167 -13.86 12.09 -21.51
C SER A 167 -13.10 13.42 -21.64
N THR A 168 -12.57 13.91 -20.52
CA THR A 168 -11.86 15.19 -20.39
C THR A 168 -10.36 15.07 -20.66
N ASP A 169 -9.72 13.96 -20.29
CA ASP A 169 -8.29 13.71 -20.48
C ASP A 169 -8.05 12.31 -21.09
N LYS A 170 -7.43 12.29 -22.27
CA LYS A 170 -7.14 11.05 -23.00
C LYS A 170 -5.99 10.25 -22.39
N ASP A 171 -5.14 10.89 -21.59
CA ASP A 171 -4.00 10.27 -20.93
C ASP A 171 -4.38 9.69 -19.56
N ALA A 172 -5.54 10.08 -19.01
CA ALA A 172 -6.09 9.55 -17.78
C ALA A 172 -7.07 8.38 -18.04
N GLU A 173 -6.89 7.27 -17.32
CA GLU A 173 -7.79 6.11 -17.38
C GLU A 173 -9.02 6.34 -16.49
N THR A 174 -10.20 5.91 -16.95
CA THR A 174 -11.44 5.97 -16.15
C THR A 174 -11.29 5.24 -14.82
N ARG A 175 -11.86 5.81 -13.75
CA ARG A 175 -11.84 5.19 -12.41
C ARG A 175 -12.85 4.05 -12.31
N VAL A 176 -12.48 3.07 -11.49
CA VAL A 176 -13.44 2.12 -10.92
C VAL A 176 -13.99 2.75 -9.65
N GLU A 177 -15.30 2.93 -9.60
CA GLU A 177 -15.99 3.42 -8.39
C GLU A 177 -16.37 2.23 -7.52
N ASP A 178 -16.24 2.39 -6.20
CA ASP A 178 -16.69 1.42 -5.21
C ASP A 178 -18.20 1.13 -5.40
N PRO A 179 -18.67 -0.14 -5.30
CA PRO A 179 -17.99 -1.34 -4.82
C PRO A 179 -17.42 -2.24 -5.93
N LEU A 180 -17.19 -1.71 -7.13
CA LEU A 180 -16.71 -2.54 -8.24
C LEU A 180 -15.23 -2.92 -8.03
N PRO A 181 -14.85 -4.18 -8.25
CA PRO A 181 -13.48 -4.61 -8.04
C PRO A 181 -12.57 -4.10 -9.16
N VAL A 182 -11.42 -3.54 -8.79
CA VAL A 182 -10.32 -3.30 -9.72
C VAL A 182 -9.81 -4.64 -10.24
N TYR A 183 -9.49 -4.72 -11.53
CA TYR A 183 -8.94 -5.94 -12.12
C TYR A 183 -7.57 -6.27 -11.52
N VAL A 184 -7.42 -7.53 -11.14
CA VAL A 184 -6.15 -8.23 -10.98
C VAL A 184 -6.26 -9.57 -11.73
N PRO A 185 -5.15 -10.17 -12.18
CA PRO A 185 -5.17 -11.52 -12.75
C PRO A 185 -5.93 -12.48 -11.84
N ARG A 186 -6.77 -13.35 -12.42
CA ARG A 186 -7.79 -14.13 -11.69
C ARG A 186 -7.26 -14.90 -10.48
N ASP A 187 -6.04 -15.40 -10.56
CA ASP A 187 -5.38 -16.19 -9.52
C ASP A 187 -4.76 -15.31 -8.41
N GLU A 188 -4.56 -14.01 -8.66
CA GLU A 188 -4.09 -13.00 -7.68
C GLU A 188 -5.24 -12.34 -6.91
N LYS A 189 -6.48 -12.54 -7.38
CA LYS A 189 -7.66 -12.03 -6.68
C LYS A 189 -7.75 -12.68 -5.31
N PHE A 190 -7.87 -11.87 -4.27
CA PHE A 190 -8.07 -12.37 -2.92
C PHE A 190 -9.29 -13.28 -2.83
N ASP A 191 -9.16 -14.28 -1.97
CA ASP A 191 -10.29 -15.09 -1.53
C ASP A 191 -11.33 -14.20 -0.83
N GLU A 192 -12.59 -14.63 -0.83
CA GLU A 192 -13.75 -13.84 -0.41
C GLU A 192 -13.55 -13.26 1.01
N GLY A 193 -13.09 -14.08 1.96
CA GLY A 193 -12.85 -13.63 3.34
C GLY A 193 -11.76 -12.54 3.45
N LYS A 194 -10.69 -12.63 2.66
CA LYS A 194 -9.63 -11.59 2.65
C LYS A 194 -10.11 -10.32 1.96
N GLN A 195 -10.90 -10.45 0.90
CA GLN A 195 -11.49 -9.30 0.20
C GLN A 195 -12.46 -8.54 1.11
N GLU A 196 -13.26 -9.25 1.90
CA GLU A 196 -14.16 -8.65 2.90
C GLU A 196 -13.37 -7.88 3.96
N MET A 197 -12.30 -8.46 4.51
CA MET A 197 -11.42 -7.76 5.47
C MET A 197 -10.81 -6.49 4.87
N LEU A 198 -10.34 -6.54 3.63
CA LEU A 198 -9.77 -5.36 2.95
C LEU A 198 -10.83 -4.28 2.69
N THR A 199 -12.03 -4.68 2.29
CA THR A 199 -13.15 -3.76 2.08
C THR A 199 -13.52 -3.08 3.40
N ALA A 200 -13.62 -3.84 4.50
CA ALA A 200 -13.82 -3.29 5.84
C ALA A 200 -12.70 -2.30 6.25
N GLY A 201 -11.44 -2.64 5.97
CA GLY A 201 -10.29 -1.76 6.20
C GLY A 201 -10.32 -0.48 5.38
N ALA A 202 -10.69 -0.56 4.09
CA ALA A 202 -10.84 0.60 3.22
C ALA A 202 -11.95 1.53 3.73
N HIS A 203 -13.06 0.98 4.21
CA HIS A 203 -14.13 1.78 4.81
C HIS A 203 -13.66 2.45 6.10
N LYS A 204 -12.94 1.73 6.97
CA LYS A 204 -12.31 2.29 8.19
C LYS A 204 -11.42 3.49 7.84
N ALA A 205 -10.61 3.39 6.78
CA ALA A 205 -9.77 4.49 6.31
C ALA A 205 -10.57 5.71 5.81
N VAL A 206 -11.71 5.51 5.14
CA VAL A 206 -12.61 6.62 4.74
C VAL A 206 -13.15 7.34 5.97
N LEU A 207 -13.52 6.61 7.03
CA LEU A 207 -13.95 7.20 8.30
C LEU A 207 -12.88 8.12 8.91
N HIS A 208 -11.59 7.81 8.74
CA HIS A 208 -10.51 8.66 9.26
C HIS A 208 -10.48 10.06 8.60
N ASN A 209 -10.99 10.20 7.37
CA ASN A 209 -11.10 11.51 6.70
C ASN A 209 -12.28 12.35 7.19
N LEU A 210 -13.14 11.79 8.04
CA LEU A 210 -14.35 12.43 8.56
C LEU A 210 -14.16 12.95 9.98
N VAL A 211 -12.91 13.26 10.38
CA VAL A 211 -12.57 13.79 11.72
C VAL A 211 -13.59 14.83 12.23
N PRO A 212 -14.07 15.82 11.43
CA PRO A 212 -15.06 16.78 11.90
C PRO A 212 -16.42 16.16 12.32
N LEU A 213 -16.85 15.10 11.63
CA LEU A 213 -18.05 14.32 12.00
C LEU A 213 -17.79 13.42 13.21
N LEU A 214 -16.57 12.87 13.33
CA LEU A 214 -16.17 12.09 14.50
C LEU A 214 -16.13 12.96 15.76
N VAL A 215 -15.59 14.18 15.65
CA VAL A 215 -15.56 15.16 16.75
C VAL A 215 -16.98 15.52 17.19
N ALA A 216 -17.92 15.69 16.25
CA ALA A 216 -19.32 15.96 16.57
C ALA A 216 -20.02 14.84 17.37
N ALA A 217 -19.53 13.59 17.30
CA ALA A 217 -20.05 12.49 18.11
C ALA A 217 -19.77 12.68 19.61
N PHE A 218 -18.60 13.26 19.95
CA PHE A 218 -18.15 13.48 21.32
C PHE A 218 -18.43 14.90 21.82
N SER A 219 -18.42 15.89 20.92
CA SER A 219 -18.65 17.30 21.23
C SER A 219 -19.73 17.88 20.30
N PRO A 220 -21.03 17.80 20.67
CA PRO A 220 -22.14 18.23 19.80
C PRO A 220 -22.15 19.73 19.47
N GLU A 221 -21.43 20.53 20.27
CA GLU A 221 -21.42 21.99 20.23
C GLU A 221 -20.14 22.58 19.62
N SER A 222 -19.11 21.76 19.35
CA SER A 222 -17.86 22.21 18.71
C SER A 222 -17.32 21.18 17.73
N HIS A 223 -16.80 21.65 16.59
CA HIS A 223 -16.11 20.80 15.62
C HIS A 223 -14.65 20.47 16.02
N ASP A 224 -14.23 20.84 17.24
CA ASP A 224 -12.90 20.61 17.79
C ASP A 224 -12.92 19.70 19.04
N PHE A 225 -11.86 18.91 19.22
CA PHE A 225 -11.59 18.21 20.48
C PHE A 225 -11.25 19.23 21.57
N LYS A 226 -11.99 19.20 22.68
CA LYS A 226 -11.78 20.12 23.80
C LYS A 226 -10.66 19.65 24.74
N ALA A 227 -10.31 18.37 24.72
CA ALA A 227 -9.26 17.79 25.57
C ALA A 227 -8.68 16.48 25.04
N PHE A 228 -7.45 16.13 25.45
CA PHE A 228 -6.77 14.89 25.05
C PHE A 228 -7.54 13.61 25.43
N HIS A 229 -8.34 13.62 26.50
CA HIS A 229 -9.15 12.45 26.85
C HIS A 229 -10.21 12.12 25.79
N GLU A 230 -10.69 13.12 25.04
CA GLU A 230 -11.62 12.91 23.93
C GLU A 230 -10.93 12.19 22.76
N VAL A 231 -9.64 12.46 22.54
CA VAL A 231 -8.80 11.75 21.57
C VAL A 231 -8.55 10.32 22.05
N ASP A 232 -8.18 10.13 23.32
CA ASP A 232 -7.99 8.80 23.93
C ASP A 232 -9.23 7.90 23.81
N ASN A 233 -10.43 8.47 23.91
CA ASN A 233 -11.68 7.73 23.79
C ASN A 233 -11.87 7.13 22.39
N LEU A 234 -11.32 7.74 21.32
CA LEU A 234 -11.32 7.14 19.97
C LEU A 234 -10.57 5.80 19.94
N PHE A 235 -9.48 5.70 20.72
CA PHE A 235 -8.67 4.49 20.79
C PHE A 235 -9.20 3.52 21.85
N LYS A 236 -9.75 3.99 22.97
CA LYS A 236 -10.19 3.13 24.09
C LYS A 236 -11.60 2.58 23.88
N GLU A 237 -12.55 3.45 23.59
CA GLU A 237 -13.99 3.15 23.56
C GLU A 237 -14.55 3.03 22.13
N GLY A 238 -13.82 3.55 21.13
CA GLY A 238 -14.27 3.57 19.73
C GLY A 238 -15.34 4.64 19.47
N LEU A 239 -15.82 4.70 18.23
CA LEU A 239 -16.85 5.68 17.83
C LEU A 239 -18.23 5.22 18.29
N ARG A 240 -18.78 5.85 19.34
CA ARG A 240 -20.21 5.73 19.70
C ARG A 240 -21.03 6.65 18.81
N LEU A 241 -21.41 6.18 17.63
CA LEU A 241 -22.27 6.93 16.71
C LEU A 241 -23.65 7.12 17.37
N LYS A 242 -24.01 8.36 17.74
CA LYS A 242 -25.39 8.69 18.13
C LYS A 242 -26.30 8.54 16.90
N GLN A 243 -27.57 8.16 17.11
CA GLN A 243 -28.58 7.97 16.06
C GLN A 243 -28.68 9.14 15.05
N SER A 244 -28.51 10.39 15.51
CA SER A 244 -28.55 11.56 14.62
C SER A 244 -27.36 11.65 13.66
N LEU A 245 -26.19 11.10 14.05
CA LEU A 245 -24.98 11.08 13.24
C LEU A 245 -25.03 9.93 12.22
N GLN A 246 -25.58 8.78 12.63
CA GLN A 246 -25.94 7.66 11.76
C GLN A 246 -26.77 8.15 10.56
N ASP A 247 -27.86 8.89 10.79
CA ASP A 247 -28.72 9.38 9.69
C ASP A 247 -27.96 10.29 8.70
N GLN A 248 -27.10 11.19 9.20
CA GLN A 248 -26.29 12.07 8.35
C GLN A 248 -25.18 11.34 7.59
N LEU A 249 -24.54 10.35 8.22
CA LEU A 249 -23.51 9.51 7.62
C LEU A 249 -24.12 8.55 6.60
N PHE A 250 -25.25 7.89 6.89
CA PHE A 250 -25.94 6.98 5.99
C PHE A 250 -26.48 7.69 4.75
N HIS A 251 -26.96 8.93 4.88
CA HIS A 251 -27.40 9.71 3.72
C HIS A 251 -26.24 10.19 2.81
N LYS A 252 -25.04 10.39 3.35
CA LYS A 252 -23.87 10.85 2.57
C LYS A 252 -22.95 9.71 2.13
N ILE A 253 -22.98 8.58 2.84
CA ILE A 253 -22.08 7.44 2.66
C ILE A 253 -22.89 6.16 2.91
N PRO A 254 -23.44 5.52 1.85
CA PRO A 254 -24.21 4.26 1.95
C PRO A 254 -23.44 3.08 2.57
N LEU A 255 -22.13 3.25 2.76
CA LEU A 255 -21.13 2.23 3.08
C LEU A 255 -21.00 1.94 4.59
N VAL A 256 -21.42 2.88 5.44
CA VAL A 256 -21.26 2.79 6.90
C VAL A 256 -22.16 1.71 7.51
N SER A 257 -23.30 1.40 6.88
CA SER A 257 -24.30 0.45 7.41
C SER A 257 -23.79 -0.98 7.52
N LYS A 258 -22.83 -1.37 6.66
CA LYS A 258 -22.24 -2.72 6.68
C LYS A 258 -21.21 -2.94 7.80
N ILE A 259 -20.63 -1.87 8.35
CA ILE A 259 -19.58 -1.95 9.38
C ILE A 259 -20.20 -2.17 10.75
N GLU A 260 -21.38 -1.60 10.98
CA GLU A 260 -22.08 -1.64 12.26
C GLU A 260 -22.64 -3.03 12.59
N GLU A 261 -23.00 -3.81 11.58
CA GLU A 261 -23.42 -5.21 11.76
C GLU A 261 -22.23 -6.15 12.10
N SER A 262 -20.99 -5.74 11.82
CA SER A 262 -19.78 -6.52 12.10
C SER A 262 -19.03 -5.98 13.34
N SER A 263 -19.56 -6.32 14.52
CA SER A 263 -18.91 -6.24 15.85
C SER A 263 -18.63 -4.86 16.48
N GLU A 264 -19.04 -4.72 17.75
CA GLU A 264 -18.59 -3.66 18.67
C GLU A 264 -17.08 -3.78 18.92
N GLY A 265 -16.27 -3.06 18.14
CA GLY A 265 -14.80 -3.05 18.30
C GLY A 265 -14.00 -2.70 17.05
N LEU A 266 -14.61 -2.67 15.87
CA LEU A 266 -13.90 -2.53 14.58
C LEU A 266 -13.43 -1.09 14.24
N LEU A 267 -13.80 -0.09 15.05
CA LEU A 267 -13.47 1.33 14.82
C LEU A 267 -12.36 1.88 15.75
N ARG A 268 -11.54 1.00 16.32
CA ARG A 268 -10.35 1.39 17.10
C ARG A 268 -9.20 1.77 16.15
N TYR A 269 -8.61 2.95 16.34
CA TYR A 269 -7.44 3.39 15.58
C TYR A 269 -6.18 2.62 15.99
N ASP A 270 -5.27 2.41 15.05
CA ASP A 270 -3.99 1.75 15.29
C ASP A 270 -2.98 2.73 15.91
N THR A 271 -2.03 2.21 16.71
CA THR A 271 -0.99 3.04 17.34
C THR A 271 0.10 3.36 16.30
N PRO A 272 0.52 4.62 16.12
CA PRO A 272 1.57 4.96 15.16
C PRO A 272 2.92 4.35 15.56
N ASP A 273 3.63 3.76 14.60
CA ASP A 273 5.05 3.37 14.70
C ASP A 273 5.93 4.47 14.08
N ILE A 274 6.97 4.91 14.81
CA ILE A 274 7.92 5.95 14.39
C ILE A 274 9.16 5.28 13.78
N ILE A 275 9.64 5.80 12.64
CA ILE A 275 10.78 5.24 11.89
C ILE A 275 12.14 5.67 12.47
N THR A 276 13.14 4.82 12.21
CA THR A 276 14.55 4.88 12.64
C THR A 276 15.24 6.18 12.25
N SER A 277 15.74 6.93 13.25
CA SER A 277 16.66 8.06 13.08
C SER A 277 18.06 7.59 12.65
N GLU A 278 18.74 8.37 11.82
CA GLU A 278 20.11 8.06 11.37
C GLU A 278 21.17 8.75 12.23
N HIS A 279 22.39 8.21 12.24
CA HIS A 279 23.53 8.84 12.93
C HIS A 279 23.90 10.16 12.25
N SER A 280 24.10 11.22 13.03
CA SER A 280 24.64 12.48 12.52
C SER A 280 26.15 12.38 12.37
N SER A 281 26.68 12.53 11.16
CA SER A 281 28.12 12.62 10.91
C SER A 281 28.65 14.05 10.97
N VAL A 282 27.78 15.05 10.82
CA VAL A 282 28.12 16.48 10.79
C VAL A 282 27.15 17.26 11.67
N PHE A 283 27.64 18.32 12.31
CA PHE A 283 26.83 19.31 12.99
C PHE A 283 27.29 20.73 12.62
N PRO A 284 26.36 21.67 12.35
CA PRO A 284 24.91 21.48 12.24
C PRO A 284 24.52 20.64 11.01
N PRO A 285 23.32 20.02 10.99
CA PRO A 285 22.83 19.32 9.79
C PRO A 285 22.77 20.27 8.58
N VAL A 286 23.05 19.75 7.39
CA VAL A 286 23.15 20.51 6.14
C VAL A 286 22.13 19.99 5.14
N SER A 287 21.40 20.90 4.50
CA SER A 287 20.46 20.61 3.41
C SER A 287 21.19 20.35 2.10
N GLU A 288 20.67 19.42 1.31
CA GLU A 288 21.12 19.11 -0.05
C GLU A 288 20.33 19.89 -1.13
N LEU A 289 19.29 20.61 -0.71
CA LEU A 289 18.47 21.42 -1.61
C LEU A 289 19.24 22.61 -2.19
N ASP A 290 18.88 23.01 -3.42
CA ASP A 290 19.51 24.13 -4.13
C ASP A 290 19.44 25.43 -3.31
N PRO A 291 20.59 25.98 -2.86
CA PRO A 291 20.61 27.18 -2.04
C PRO A 291 20.11 28.43 -2.76
N ALA A 292 20.14 28.47 -4.09
CA ALA A 292 19.61 29.59 -4.86
C ALA A 292 18.07 29.66 -4.78
N VAL A 293 17.42 28.51 -4.67
CA VAL A 293 15.96 28.40 -4.57
C VAL A 293 15.51 28.50 -3.12
N TYR A 294 16.14 27.71 -2.24
CA TYR A 294 15.65 27.52 -0.88
C TYR A 294 16.38 28.38 0.15
N GLY A 295 17.50 29.01 -0.18
CA GLY A 295 18.36 29.81 0.71
C GLY A 295 19.54 29.00 1.33
N PRO A 296 20.24 29.52 2.36
CA PRO A 296 21.44 28.88 2.92
C PRO A 296 21.22 27.40 3.35
N PRO A 297 22.11 26.46 3.02
CA PRO A 297 21.87 25.05 3.29
C PRO A 297 21.93 24.67 4.77
N GLU A 298 22.57 25.50 5.61
CA GLU A 298 22.82 25.18 7.01
C GLU A 298 21.53 25.16 7.86
N SER A 299 21.45 24.20 8.78
CA SER A 299 20.42 24.18 9.82
C SER A 299 20.55 25.40 10.74
N SER A 300 19.42 25.82 11.29
CA SER A 300 19.35 26.89 12.28
C SER A 300 19.67 26.40 13.69
N ILE A 301 19.81 25.08 13.89
CA ILE A 301 20.24 24.51 15.17
C ILE A 301 21.72 24.82 15.36
N LYS A 302 22.08 25.34 16.52
CA LYS A 302 23.44 25.73 16.89
C LYS A 302 23.87 24.95 18.13
N GLU A 303 25.18 24.93 18.39
CA GLU A 303 25.74 24.23 19.56
C GLU A 303 25.13 24.72 20.88
N GLU A 304 24.90 26.04 20.99
CA GLU A 304 24.28 26.68 22.16
C GLU A 304 22.88 26.13 22.49
N HIS A 305 22.16 25.59 21.50
CA HIS A 305 20.85 24.99 21.72
C HIS A 305 20.93 23.58 22.33
N ILE A 306 22.00 22.83 22.06
CA ILE A 306 22.06 21.41 22.41
C ILE A 306 23.06 21.09 23.52
N VAL A 307 24.07 21.93 23.75
CA VAL A 307 25.19 21.63 24.66
C VAL A 307 24.73 21.29 26.08
N THR A 308 23.68 21.96 26.58
CA THR A 308 23.10 21.71 27.92
C THR A 308 22.37 20.37 28.02
N HIS A 309 22.14 19.68 26.91
CA HIS A 309 21.42 18.42 26.82
C HIS A 309 22.33 17.21 26.52
N LEU A 310 23.65 17.39 26.44
CA LEU A 310 24.63 16.35 26.10
C LEU A 310 25.32 15.72 27.33
N ASN A 311 24.71 15.79 28.51
CA ASN A 311 25.26 15.23 29.77
C ASN A 311 26.71 15.67 30.07
N GLY A 312 27.06 16.92 29.72
CA GLY A 312 28.40 17.49 29.94
C GLY A 312 29.41 17.21 28.83
N MET A 313 29.03 16.48 27.77
CA MET A 313 29.86 16.30 26.57
C MET A 313 29.81 17.56 25.69
N SER A 314 30.90 17.81 24.95
CA SER A 314 30.89 18.76 23.83
C SER A 314 30.16 18.16 22.62
N VAL A 315 29.73 19.01 21.67
CA VAL A 315 29.09 18.55 20.43
C VAL A 315 30.04 17.63 19.64
N GLN A 316 31.33 17.98 19.55
CA GLN A 316 32.32 17.15 18.85
C GLN A 316 32.48 15.77 19.49
N GLN A 317 32.58 15.70 20.82
CA GLN A 317 32.63 14.41 21.52
C GLN A 317 31.37 13.58 21.28
N ALA A 318 30.19 14.20 21.27
CA ALA A 318 28.94 13.49 20.99
C ALA A 318 28.85 12.98 19.55
N LEU A 319 29.48 13.66 18.58
CA LEU A 319 29.62 13.17 17.20
C LEU A 319 30.62 12.01 17.12
N ASP A 320 31.80 12.17 17.70
CA ASP A 320 32.88 11.16 17.68
C ASP A 320 32.41 9.85 18.33
N ASP A 321 31.68 9.95 19.45
CA ASP A 321 31.09 8.82 20.17
C ASP A 321 29.79 8.30 19.53
N LYS A 322 29.37 8.86 18.38
CA LYS A 322 28.14 8.50 17.63
C LYS A 322 26.87 8.58 18.47
N LYS A 323 26.81 9.54 19.40
CA LYS A 323 25.66 9.77 20.29
C LYS A 323 24.64 10.77 19.74
N LEU A 324 24.91 11.42 18.61
CA LEU A 324 23.95 12.29 17.94
C LEU A 324 23.25 11.58 16.77
N PHE A 325 21.94 11.70 16.73
CA PHE A 325 21.08 11.17 15.68
C PHE A 325 20.16 12.25 15.15
N VAL A 326 19.78 12.14 13.87
CA VAL A 326 18.89 13.10 13.21
C VAL A 326 17.72 12.36 12.58
N LEU A 327 16.53 12.93 12.78
CA LEU A 327 15.35 12.66 11.97
C LEU A 327 15.12 13.88 11.08
N ASP A 328 15.45 13.76 9.80
CA ASP A 328 15.43 14.88 8.84
C ASP A 328 14.30 14.72 7.82
N TYR A 329 13.25 15.53 7.98
CA TYR A 329 12.17 15.69 7.01
C TYR A 329 12.21 17.05 6.31
N HIS A 330 13.24 17.85 6.56
CA HIS A 330 13.36 19.18 5.97
C HIS A 330 13.38 19.07 4.45
N ASP A 331 14.34 18.35 3.89
CA ASP A 331 14.54 18.30 2.43
C ASP A 331 13.38 17.59 1.72
N VAL A 332 12.74 16.62 2.39
CA VAL A 332 11.58 15.89 1.89
C VAL A 332 10.36 16.80 1.77
N TYR A 333 10.08 17.64 2.77
CA TYR A 333 8.87 18.47 2.79
C TYR A 333 9.04 19.84 2.13
N LEU A 334 10.20 20.48 2.27
CA LEU A 334 10.40 21.88 1.89
C LEU A 334 9.90 22.22 0.47
N PRO A 335 10.13 21.38 -0.57
CA PRO A 335 9.61 21.64 -1.92
C PRO A 335 8.08 21.67 -2.05
N PHE A 336 7.35 21.10 -1.08
CA PHE A 336 5.90 20.96 -1.13
C PHE A 336 5.15 21.88 -0.16
N LEU A 337 5.85 22.52 0.79
CA LEU A 337 5.22 23.25 1.89
C LEU A 337 4.34 24.41 1.43
N ASP A 338 4.73 25.16 0.40
CA ASP A 338 3.87 26.26 -0.09
C ASP A 338 2.54 25.74 -0.62
N ARG A 339 2.58 24.62 -1.36
CA ARG A 339 1.36 23.98 -1.89
C ARG A 339 0.50 23.39 -0.77
N ILE A 340 1.13 22.81 0.25
CA ILE A 340 0.42 22.28 1.44
C ILE A 340 -0.21 23.43 2.24
N ASN A 341 0.54 24.49 2.49
CA ASN A 341 0.13 25.62 3.33
C ASN A 341 -0.87 26.55 2.65
N ALA A 342 -0.94 26.54 1.31
CA ALA A 342 -1.97 27.22 0.54
C ALA A 342 -3.36 26.56 0.67
N GLN A 343 -3.43 25.31 1.14
CA GLN A 343 -4.71 24.64 1.36
C GLN A 343 -5.38 25.15 2.63
N ASP A 344 -6.70 25.32 2.56
CA ASP A 344 -7.48 25.80 3.70
C ASP A 344 -7.41 24.83 4.88
N GLY A 345 -7.31 25.38 6.09
CA GLY A 345 -7.17 24.61 7.33
C GLY A 345 -5.87 23.80 7.51
N ARG A 346 -4.90 23.89 6.59
CA ARG A 346 -3.65 23.09 6.65
C ARG A 346 -2.42 23.96 6.83
N LYS A 347 -1.55 23.60 7.77
CA LYS A 347 -0.25 24.23 7.99
C LYS A 347 0.79 23.19 8.40
N ALA A 348 1.92 23.19 7.72
CA ALA A 348 3.04 22.30 7.93
C ALA A 348 4.37 23.07 7.91
N TYR A 349 5.38 22.46 8.52
CA TYR A 349 6.77 22.88 8.49
C TYR A 349 7.60 21.71 7.99
N GLY A 350 8.77 22.02 7.42
CA GLY A 350 9.83 21.05 7.24
C GLY A 350 10.55 20.91 8.58
N THR A 351 10.71 19.68 9.04
CA THR A 351 11.19 19.41 10.39
C THR A 351 12.55 18.73 10.39
N ARG A 352 13.41 19.14 11.34
CA ARG A 352 14.59 18.35 11.73
C ARG A 352 14.57 18.15 13.23
N THR A 353 14.81 16.92 13.66
CA THR A 353 14.89 16.60 15.09
C THR A 353 16.25 16.00 15.40
N ILE A 354 16.94 16.55 16.38
CA ILE A 354 18.19 15.98 16.90
C ILE A 354 17.86 15.19 18.15
N PHE A 355 18.36 13.95 18.18
CA PHE A 355 18.32 13.06 19.32
C PHE A 355 19.72 12.84 19.88
N PHE A 356 19.79 12.69 21.20
CA PHE A 356 20.98 12.30 21.92
C PHE A 356 20.79 10.91 22.53
N LEU A 357 21.75 10.01 22.29
CA LEU A 357 21.80 8.70 22.91
C LEU A 357 22.34 8.81 24.33
N THR A 358 21.44 8.57 25.29
CA THR A 358 21.78 8.59 26.71
C THR A 358 22.56 7.34 27.11
N ASP A 359 23.27 7.40 28.23
CA ASP A 359 24.02 6.24 28.75
C ASP A 359 23.09 5.09 29.20
N LEU A 360 21.78 5.34 29.31
CA LEU A 360 20.74 4.33 29.52
C LEU A 360 20.33 3.60 28.23
N GLY A 361 20.94 3.91 27.08
CA GLY A 361 20.63 3.31 25.79
C GLY A 361 19.33 3.82 25.16
N THR A 362 18.80 4.96 25.62
CA THR A 362 17.58 5.57 25.08
C THR A 362 17.88 6.84 24.28
N LEU A 363 17.19 7.04 23.16
CA LEU A 363 17.26 8.26 22.36
C LEU A 363 16.34 9.33 22.96
N LYS A 364 16.94 10.47 23.30
CA LYS A 364 16.22 11.63 23.84
C LYS A 364 16.18 12.74 22.80
N PRO A 365 15.01 13.28 22.42
CA PRO A 365 14.95 14.46 21.55
C PRO A 365 15.49 15.68 22.31
N ILE A 366 16.45 16.39 21.70
CA ILE A 366 17.18 17.51 22.32
C ILE A 366 17.04 18.83 21.54
N ALA A 367 16.65 18.79 20.26
CA ALA A 367 16.28 19.98 19.51
C ALA A 367 15.33 19.63 18.36
N ILE A 368 14.41 20.55 18.05
CA ILE A 368 13.54 20.50 16.87
C ILE A 368 13.67 21.82 16.10
N GLU A 369 14.03 21.75 14.83
CA GLU A 369 13.94 22.86 13.89
C GLU A 369 12.62 22.76 13.11
N LEU A 370 11.85 23.85 13.10
CA LEU A 370 10.71 24.05 12.20
C LEU A 370 11.06 25.11 11.18
N ARG A 371 10.93 24.80 9.89
CA ARG A 371 11.30 25.70 8.79
C ARG A 371 10.21 25.79 7.73
N LEU A 372 10.05 26.99 7.17
CA LEU A 372 9.24 27.27 5.98
C LEU A 372 10.14 27.61 4.78
N PRO A 373 9.67 27.36 3.54
CA PRO A 373 10.38 27.81 2.34
C PRO A 373 10.37 29.35 2.28
N PRO A 374 11.35 29.95 1.57
CA PRO A 374 11.35 31.40 1.38
C PRO A 374 10.19 31.84 0.47
N VAL A 375 9.56 32.97 0.80
CA VAL A 375 8.42 33.50 0.02
C VAL A 375 8.87 33.95 -1.38
N ARG A 376 10.08 34.51 -1.48
CA ARG A 376 10.77 34.79 -2.75
C ARG A 376 12.22 34.30 -2.66
N PRO A 377 12.84 33.91 -3.79
CA PRO A 377 14.26 33.58 -3.80
C PRO A 377 15.09 34.71 -3.19
N GLY A 378 15.86 34.39 -2.15
CA GLY A 378 16.68 35.35 -1.41
C GLY A 378 16.05 35.99 -0.16
N ASP A 379 14.77 35.75 0.13
CA ASP A 379 14.13 36.26 1.36
C ASP A 379 14.63 35.57 2.64
N THR A 380 14.57 36.30 3.76
CA THR A 380 14.86 35.73 5.09
C THR A 380 13.75 34.79 5.55
N ARG A 381 14.15 33.58 5.96
CA ARG A 381 13.25 32.49 6.33
C ARG A 381 12.59 32.67 7.70
N ALA A 382 11.30 32.38 7.79
CA ALA A 382 10.66 32.07 9.07
C ALA A 382 11.19 30.71 9.56
N LYS A 383 11.96 30.74 10.65
CA LYS A 383 12.60 29.58 11.23
C LYS A 383 12.52 29.64 12.74
N ARG A 384 12.30 28.50 13.39
CA ARG A 384 12.25 28.41 14.85
C ARG A 384 12.96 27.14 15.28
N VAL A 385 13.78 27.26 16.31
CA VAL A 385 14.37 26.12 17.00
C VAL A 385 13.74 26.02 18.37
N PHE A 386 13.35 24.82 18.75
CA PHE A 386 12.81 24.49 20.06
C PHE A 386 13.72 23.47 20.72
N THR A 387 13.88 23.60 22.03
CA THR A 387 14.65 22.68 22.87
C THR A 387 13.78 22.24 24.04
N PRO A 388 14.09 21.12 24.71
CA PRO A 388 13.41 20.69 25.92
C PRO A 388 13.33 21.84 26.95
N PRO A 389 12.13 22.27 27.33
CA PRO A 389 11.93 23.50 28.09
C PRO A 389 12.03 23.27 29.60
N THR A 390 12.26 24.36 30.34
CA THR A 390 12.25 24.38 31.81
C THR A 390 11.02 25.08 32.39
N ASP A 391 10.18 25.68 31.55
CA ASP A 391 8.99 26.45 31.93
C ASP A 391 7.70 25.91 31.29
N ALA A 392 6.54 26.37 31.80
CA ALA A 392 5.24 25.88 31.36
C ALA A 392 4.90 26.27 29.92
N THR A 393 5.20 27.51 29.51
CA THR A 393 4.93 27.99 28.14
C THR A 393 5.80 27.26 27.13
N GLY A 394 7.09 27.07 27.42
CA GLY A 394 7.98 26.29 26.58
C GLY A 394 7.53 24.85 26.47
N SER A 395 6.99 24.24 27.54
CA SER A 395 6.44 22.87 27.51
C SER A 395 5.39 22.70 26.41
N TRP A 396 4.43 23.62 26.31
CA TRP A 396 3.41 23.57 25.28
C TRP A 396 3.98 23.77 23.87
N LEU A 397 4.90 24.72 23.69
CA LEU A 397 5.57 24.93 22.40
C LEU A 397 6.39 23.71 21.95
N TRP A 398 7.04 23.03 22.89
CA TRP A 398 7.78 21.79 22.63
C TRP A 398 6.84 20.64 22.21
N GLN A 399 5.67 20.50 22.85
CA GLN A 399 4.67 19.52 22.42
C GLN A 399 4.15 19.82 21.01
N LEU A 400 3.88 21.09 20.68
CA LEU A 400 3.46 21.49 19.33
C LEU A 400 4.56 21.24 18.28
N ALA A 401 5.82 21.50 18.62
CA ALA A 401 6.94 21.19 17.74
C ALA A 401 7.03 19.68 17.45
N LYS A 402 6.90 18.83 18.49
CA LYS A 402 6.83 17.37 18.31
C LYS A 402 5.63 16.94 17.47
N ALA A 403 4.46 17.58 17.62
CA ALA A 403 3.29 17.26 16.82
C ALA A 403 3.54 17.51 15.32
N HIS A 404 4.25 18.59 14.97
CA HIS A 404 4.68 18.82 13.58
C HIS A 404 5.65 17.75 13.07
N VAL A 405 6.61 17.31 13.90
CA VAL A 405 7.53 16.21 13.57
C VAL A 405 6.75 14.92 13.31
N CYS A 406 5.86 14.53 14.22
CA CYS A 406 5.00 13.36 14.06
C CYS A 406 4.10 13.44 12.83
N SER A 407 3.61 14.64 12.48
CA SER A 407 2.83 14.82 11.26
C SER A 407 3.66 14.64 9.98
N ASN A 408 4.93 15.04 9.98
CA ASN A 408 5.84 14.75 8.87
C ASN A 408 6.17 13.25 8.80
N ASP A 409 6.55 12.67 9.92
CA ASP A 409 6.86 11.23 10.04
C ASP A 409 5.71 10.36 9.54
N ALA A 410 4.47 10.63 10.00
CA ALA A 410 3.29 9.90 9.54
C ALA A 410 3.08 10.01 8.02
N GLY A 411 3.36 11.17 7.43
CA GLY A 411 3.24 11.36 5.98
C GLY A 411 4.29 10.58 5.19
N VAL A 412 5.56 10.61 5.62
CA VAL A 412 6.63 9.83 5.00
C VAL A 412 6.42 8.34 5.22
N HIS A 413 6.06 7.92 6.43
CA HIS A 413 5.73 6.55 6.76
C HIS A 413 4.67 6.00 5.79
N GLN A 414 3.53 6.69 5.68
CA GLN A 414 2.41 6.19 4.86
C GLN A 414 2.70 6.24 3.36
N LEU A 415 3.32 7.29 2.85
CA LEU A 415 3.43 7.54 1.40
C LEU A 415 4.75 7.09 0.77
N VAL A 416 5.80 6.88 1.57
CA VAL A 416 7.14 6.56 1.07
C VAL A 416 7.61 5.19 1.56
N ASN A 417 7.42 4.90 2.85
CA ASN A 417 7.96 3.67 3.44
C ASN A 417 6.99 2.49 3.36
N HIS A 418 5.69 2.76 3.44
CA HIS A 418 4.66 1.72 3.48
C HIS A 418 3.98 1.45 2.13
N TRP A 419 3.50 2.51 1.47
CA TRP A 419 2.87 2.45 0.15
C TRP A 419 3.90 2.13 -0.94
#